data_AF-A0A7S3X7M3-F1
#
_entry.id   AF-A0A7S3X7M3-F1
#
_cell.length_a   1.000
_cell.length_b   1.000
_cell.length_c   1.000
_cell.angle_alpha   90.00
_cell.angle_beta   90.00
_cell.angle_gamma   90.00
#
_symmetry.space_group_name_H-M   'P 1'
#
loop_
_entity.id
_entity.type
_entity.pdbx_description
1 polymer ?
#
loop_
_entity_poly.entity_id
_entity_poly.type
_entity_poly.pdbx_seq_one_letter_code
_entity_poly.pdbx_strand_id
1 'polypeptide(L)'
;LTTALASAKGDERRAQILHQRSAAHARQGAWEASLRDAQQAVELRPDWAKARCRAGAAHYGLDQLDAAAAAYEEALRLCDSGDAELADGARAALNDVRAKQARLATDAQLSPHVLGFAQSKTAGAKLLAQGRYAEAEQEYEGALRAMRAALQELPAEASGGMRATMEALERGMRET
;
A
#
# COMPACT_ATOMS: atom_id res chain seq x y z
N LEU A 1 -30.56 -10.83 -36.30
CA LEU A 1 -30.78 -10.40 -34.90
C LEU A 1 -30.61 -11.54 -33.88
N THR A 2 -30.94 -12.80 -34.21
CA THR A 2 -30.81 -13.96 -33.30
C THR A 2 -29.38 -14.42 -33.00
N THR A 3 -28.46 -14.37 -33.96
CA THR A 3 -27.07 -14.85 -33.78
C THR A 3 -26.24 -13.94 -32.86
N ALA A 4 -26.39 -12.62 -32.97
CA ALA A 4 -25.66 -11.66 -32.13
C ALA A 4 -26.11 -11.71 -30.65
N LEU A 5 -27.42 -11.88 -30.41
CA LEU A 5 -27.97 -12.04 -29.06
C LEU A 5 -27.56 -13.38 -28.43
N ALA A 6 -27.45 -14.45 -29.23
CA ALA A 6 -26.94 -15.74 -28.76
C ALA A 6 -25.44 -15.67 -28.39
N SER A 7 -24.64 -14.95 -29.19
CA SER A 7 -23.22 -14.71 -28.89
C SER A 7 -23.04 -13.91 -27.59
N ALA A 8 -23.78 -12.80 -27.44
CA ALA A 8 -23.71 -11.97 -26.24
C ALA A 8 -24.08 -12.73 -24.95
N LYS A 9 -25.09 -13.61 -25.02
CA LYS A 9 -25.43 -14.51 -23.89
C LYS A 9 -24.34 -15.55 -23.61
N GLY A 10 -23.63 -16.00 -24.64
CA GLY A 10 -22.47 -16.88 -24.50
C GLY A 10 -21.33 -16.18 -23.77
N ASP A 11 -21.02 -14.94 -24.18
CA ASP A 11 -19.96 -14.11 -23.59
C ASP A 11 -20.28 -13.76 -22.14
N GLU A 12 -21.54 -13.44 -21.82
CA GLU A 12 -22.00 -13.24 -20.44
C GLU A 12 -21.76 -14.46 -19.54
N ARG A 13 -22.16 -15.65 -19.98
CA ARG A 13 -21.96 -16.89 -19.20
C ARG A 13 -20.47 -17.19 -19.03
N ARG A 14 -19.68 -16.97 -20.07
CA ARG A 14 -18.23 -17.18 -20.03
C ARG A 14 -17.57 -16.21 -19.05
N ALA A 15 -17.96 -14.94 -19.05
CA ALA A 15 -17.49 -13.94 -18.09
C ALA A 15 -17.84 -14.33 -16.65
N GLN A 16 -19.04 -14.85 -16.40
CA GLN A 16 -19.45 -15.32 -15.07
C GLN A 16 -18.57 -16.49 -14.57
N ILE A 17 -18.27 -17.46 -15.43
CA ILE A 17 -17.37 -18.59 -15.09
C ILE A 17 -15.97 -18.08 -14.77
N LEU A 18 -15.42 -17.19 -15.61
CA LEU A 18 -14.10 -16.60 -15.42
C LEU A 18 -14.02 -15.79 -14.11
N HIS A 19 -15.06 -15.01 -13.79
CA HIS A 19 -15.15 -14.30 -12.51
C HIS A 19 -15.11 -15.25 -11.30
N GLN A 20 -15.84 -16.37 -11.35
CA GLN A 20 -15.83 -17.33 -10.23
C GLN A 20 -14.50 -18.07 -10.12
N ARG A 21 -13.88 -18.42 -11.25
CA ARG A 21 -12.54 -19.05 -11.27
C ARG A 21 -11.46 -18.09 -10.77
N SER A 22 -11.52 -16.82 -11.17
CA SER A 22 -10.68 -15.74 -10.63
C SER A 22 -10.80 -15.66 -9.10
N ALA A 23 -12.04 -15.65 -8.57
CA ALA A 23 -12.27 -15.66 -7.13
C ALA A 23 -11.66 -16.88 -6.42
N ALA A 24 -11.77 -18.07 -7.03
CA ALA A 24 -11.18 -19.29 -6.49
C ALA A 24 -9.64 -19.23 -6.49
N HIS A 25 -9.02 -18.70 -7.55
CA HIS A 25 -7.57 -18.49 -7.62
C HIS A 25 -7.09 -17.47 -6.59
N ALA A 26 -7.79 -16.35 -6.43
CA ALA A 26 -7.51 -15.35 -5.40
C ALA A 26 -7.51 -15.96 -3.99
N ARG A 27 -8.51 -16.80 -3.66
CA ARG A 27 -8.57 -17.48 -2.36
C ARG A 27 -7.45 -18.49 -2.13
N GLN A 28 -6.81 -18.96 -3.19
CA GLN A 28 -5.64 -19.84 -3.15
C GLN A 28 -4.32 -19.07 -3.13
N GLY A 29 -4.35 -17.74 -3.22
CA GLY A 29 -3.14 -16.91 -3.39
C GLY A 29 -2.52 -17.00 -4.80
N ALA A 30 -3.21 -17.61 -5.77
CA ALA A 30 -2.74 -17.72 -7.15
C ALA A 30 -3.10 -16.45 -7.94
N TRP A 31 -2.45 -15.33 -7.59
CA TRP A 31 -2.88 -14.00 -8.02
C TRP A 31 -2.69 -13.75 -9.52
N GLU A 32 -1.65 -14.28 -10.16
CA GLU A 32 -1.48 -14.15 -11.62
C GLU A 32 -2.56 -14.91 -12.39
N ALA A 33 -2.93 -16.11 -11.92
CA ALA A 33 -4.03 -16.87 -12.50
C ALA A 33 -5.37 -16.15 -12.30
N SER A 34 -5.58 -15.60 -11.09
CA SER A 34 -6.73 -14.76 -10.78
C SER A 34 -6.84 -13.54 -11.71
N LEU A 35 -5.71 -12.87 -11.96
CA LEU A 35 -5.65 -11.68 -12.80
C LEU A 35 -6.00 -12.01 -14.26
N ARG A 36 -5.43 -13.08 -14.81
CA ARG A 36 -5.73 -13.52 -16.19
C ARG A 36 -7.22 -13.76 -16.39
N ASP A 37 -7.86 -14.45 -15.44
CA ASP A 37 -9.29 -14.72 -15.52
C ASP A 37 -10.14 -13.46 -15.36
N ALA A 38 -9.74 -12.57 -14.45
CA ALA A 38 -10.43 -11.29 -14.26
C ALA A 38 -10.35 -10.41 -15.51
N GLN A 39 -9.18 -10.34 -16.16
CA GLN A 39 -8.97 -9.58 -17.39
C GLN A 39 -9.81 -10.14 -18.54
N GLN A 40 -9.83 -11.46 -18.72
CA GLN A 40 -10.70 -12.10 -19.72
C GLN A 40 -12.19 -11.84 -19.43
N ALA A 41 -12.61 -11.84 -18.16
CA ALA A 41 -13.98 -11.48 -17.80
C ALA A 41 -14.30 -10.02 -18.14
N VAL A 42 -13.35 -9.09 -17.95
CA VAL A 42 -13.47 -7.68 -18.34
C VAL A 42 -13.53 -7.51 -19.85
N GLU A 43 -12.73 -8.26 -20.62
CA GLU A 43 -12.75 -8.22 -22.09
C GLU A 43 -14.10 -8.65 -22.65
N LEU A 44 -14.70 -9.70 -22.08
CA LEU A 44 -16.03 -10.18 -22.48
C LEU A 44 -17.15 -9.23 -22.05
N ARG A 45 -16.98 -8.55 -20.91
CA ARG A 45 -17.99 -7.68 -20.28
C ARG A 45 -17.32 -6.41 -19.71
N PRO A 46 -17.03 -5.40 -20.56
CA PRO A 46 -16.26 -4.22 -20.14
C PRO A 46 -16.98 -3.32 -19.13
N ASP A 47 -18.32 -3.39 -19.12
CA ASP A 47 -19.25 -2.64 -18.27
C ASP A 47 -19.56 -3.36 -16.95
N TRP A 48 -18.97 -4.53 -16.71
CA TRP A 48 -19.30 -5.35 -15.55
C TRP A 48 -18.39 -5.06 -14.36
N ALA A 49 -18.89 -4.23 -13.44
CA ALA A 49 -18.17 -3.82 -12.23
C ALA A 49 -17.58 -4.98 -11.41
N LYS A 50 -18.27 -6.13 -11.31
CA LYS A 50 -17.77 -7.31 -10.55
C LYS A 50 -16.47 -7.88 -11.14
N ALA A 51 -16.32 -7.89 -12.47
CA ALA A 51 -15.08 -8.34 -13.10
C ALA A 51 -13.91 -7.36 -12.83
N ARG A 52 -14.17 -6.04 -12.86
CA ARG A 52 -13.17 -5.02 -12.48
C ARG A 52 -12.76 -5.16 -11.00
N CYS A 53 -13.70 -5.42 -10.09
CA CYS A 53 -13.37 -5.72 -8.69
C CYS A 53 -12.47 -6.95 -8.53
N ARG A 54 -12.66 -7.99 -9.36
CA ARG A 54 -11.76 -9.16 -9.36
C ARG A 54 -10.36 -8.81 -9.83
N ALA A 55 -10.23 -7.97 -10.87
CA ALA A 55 -8.94 -7.48 -11.33
C ALA A 55 -8.25 -6.65 -10.22
N GLY A 56 -8.99 -5.78 -9.53
CA GLY A 56 -8.49 -5.02 -8.39
C GLY A 56 -7.96 -5.92 -7.26
N ALA A 57 -8.70 -6.97 -6.90
CA ALA A 57 -8.29 -7.92 -5.87
C ALA A 57 -7.03 -8.71 -6.28
N ALA A 58 -6.94 -9.10 -7.56
CA ALA A 58 -5.76 -9.79 -8.08
C ALA A 58 -4.52 -8.87 -8.10
N HIS A 59 -4.66 -7.62 -8.56
CA HIS A 59 -3.58 -6.64 -8.51
C HIS A 59 -3.13 -6.34 -7.08
N TYR A 60 -4.06 -6.23 -6.13
CA TYR A 60 -3.72 -6.03 -4.72
C TYR A 60 -2.91 -7.20 -4.14
N GLY A 61 -3.29 -8.44 -4.48
CA GLY A 61 -2.55 -9.64 -4.10
C GLY A 61 -1.15 -9.74 -4.72
N LEU A 62 -0.95 -9.15 -5.91
CA LEU A 62 0.33 -9.03 -6.59
C LEU A 62 1.18 -7.83 -6.13
N ASP A 63 0.71 -7.09 -5.12
CA ASP A 63 1.33 -5.85 -4.65
C ASP A 63 1.41 -4.72 -5.72
N GLN A 64 0.59 -4.82 -6.76
CA GLN A 64 0.48 -3.84 -7.83
C GLN A 64 -0.56 -2.77 -7.45
N LEU A 65 -0.22 -1.97 -6.43
CA LEU A 65 -1.19 -1.11 -5.73
C LEU A 65 -1.84 -0.05 -6.64
N ASP A 66 -1.10 0.53 -7.58
CA ASP A 66 -1.64 1.54 -8.51
C ASP A 66 -2.69 0.93 -9.45
N ALA A 67 -2.39 -0.26 -9.99
CA ALA A 67 -3.33 -1.00 -10.84
C ALA A 67 -4.55 -1.48 -10.04
N ALA A 68 -4.37 -1.87 -8.78
CA ALA A 68 -5.46 -2.24 -7.89
C ALA A 68 -6.40 -1.05 -7.64
N ALA A 69 -5.85 0.12 -7.29
CA ALA A 69 -6.62 1.33 -7.08
C ALA A 69 -7.43 1.72 -8.32
N ALA A 70 -6.78 1.75 -9.50
CA ALA A 70 -7.44 2.08 -10.76
C ALA A 70 -8.58 1.12 -11.10
N ALA A 71 -8.40 -0.18 -10.86
CA ALA A 71 -9.44 -1.18 -11.11
C ALA A 71 -10.65 -1.03 -10.17
N TYR A 72 -10.43 -0.72 -8.88
CA TYR A 72 -11.51 -0.47 -7.94
C TYR A 72 -12.23 0.86 -8.21
N GLU A 73 -11.50 1.91 -8.59
CA GLU A 73 -12.08 3.20 -8.98
C GLU A 73 -12.97 3.04 -10.22
N GLU A 74 -12.55 2.26 -11.21
CA GLU A 74 -13.42 1.97 -12.33
C GLU A 74 -14.64 1.15 -11.92
N ALA A 75 -14.45 0.10 -11.09
CA ALA A 75 -15.58 -0.68 -10.62
C ALA A 75 -16.64 0.20 -9.94
N LEU A 76 -16.20 1.20 -9.16
CA LEU A 76 -17.08 2.20 -8.55
C LEU A 76 -17.76 3.12 -9.58
N ARG A 77 -17.07 3.52 -10.66
CA ARG A 77 -17.69 4.29 -11.75
C ARG A 77 -18.76 3.51 -12.50
N LEU A 78 -18.56 2.20 -12.66
CA LEU A 78 -19.50 1.30 -13.34
C LEU A 78 -20.67 0.85 -12.45
N CYS A 79 -20.58 1.04 -11.13
CA CYS A 79 -21.70 0.83 -10.22
C CYS A 79 -22.75 1.92 -10.40
N ASP A 80 -23.61 1.79 -11.41
CA ASP A 80 -24.75 2.67 -11.60
C ASP A 80 -25.87 2.26 -10.61
N SER A 81 -25.95 2.95 -9.48
CA SER A 81 -27.00 3.02 -8.43
C SER A 81 -27.67 1.74 -7.86
N GLY A 82 -27.45 0.54 -8.42
CA GLY A 82 -28.24 -0.67 -8.11
C GLY A 82 -27.55 -1.74 -7.26
N ASP A 83 -26.23 -1.71 -7.08
CA ASP A 83 -25.46 -2.77 -6.41
C ASP A 83 -24.62 -2.18 -5.26
N ALA A 84 -25.31 -1.64 -4.25
CA ALA A 84 -24.71 -0.92 -3.11
C ALA A 84 -23.66 -1.75 -2.36
N GLU A 85 -23.89 -3.05 -2.20
CA GLU A 85 -22.94 -3.97 -1.56
C GLU A 85 -21.62 -4.06 -2.32
N LEU A 86 -21.67 -4.10 -3.66
CA LEU A 86 -20.48 -4.10 -4.49
C LEU A 86 -19.71 -2.78 -4.37
N ALA A 87 -20.42 -1.65 -4.35
CA ALA A 87 -19.82 -0.33 -4.21
C ALA A 87 -19.17 -0.13 -2.82
N ASP A 88 -19.80 -0.63 -1.75
CA ASP A 88 -19.22 -0.59 -0.41
C ASP A 88 -17.97 -1.47 -0.32
N GLY A 89 -18.04 -2.69 -0.85
CA GLY A 89 -16.88 -3.59 -0.92
C GLY A 89 -15.71 -3.02 -1.73
N ALA A 90 -15.99 -2.42 -2.90
CA ALA A 90 -14.96 -1.80 -3.74
C ALA A 90 -14.32 -0.57 -3.07
N ARG A 91 -15.11 0.22 -2.34
CA ARG A 91 -14.61 1.40 -1.60
C ARG A 91 -13.78 1.01 -0.39
N ALA A 92 -14.18 -0.03 0.34
CA ALA A 92 -13.37 -0.60 1.42
C ALA A 92 -12.02 -1.09 0.88
N ALA A 93 -12.03 -1.86 -0.21
CA ALA A 93 -10.81 -2.36 -0.83
C ALA A 93 -9.91 -1.22 -1.36
N LEU A 94 -10.49 -0.18 -1.96
CA LEU A 94 -9.75 1.01 -2.40
C LEU A 94 -9.09 1.75 -1.23
N ASN A 95 -9.77 1.86 -0.09
CA ASN A 95 -9.20 2.44 1.12
C ASN A 95 -8.03 1.60 1.65
N ASP A 96 -8.15 0.27 1.63
CA ASP A 96 -7.05 -0.63 2.03
C ASP A 96 -5.83 -0.47 1.13
N VAL A 97 -6.03 -0.38 -0.19
CA VAL A 97 -4.96 -0.11 -1.17
C VAL A 97 -4.26 1.21 -0.85
N ARG A 98 -5.04 2.29 -0.66
CA ARG A 98 -4.51 3.62 -0.34
C ARG A 98 -3.79 3.67 0.99
N ALA A 99 -4.30 2.97 2.00
CA ALA A 99 -3.65 2.85 3.30
C ALA A 99 -2.32 2.08 3.19
N LYS A 100 -2.25 1.05 2.34
CA LYS A 100 -1.01 0.34 2.05
C LYS A 100 -0.01 1.21 1.29
N GLN A 101 -0.44 1.96 0.28
CA GLN A 101 0.41 2.94 -0.43
C GLN A 101 0.96 4.02 0.52
N ALA A 102 0.11 4.58 1.39
CA ALA A 102 0.52 5.58 2.36
C ALA A 102 1.56 5.03 3.34
N ARG A 103 1.38 3.79 3.82
CA ARG A 103 2.38 3.09 4.65
C ARG A 103 3.71 2.91 3.92
N LEU A 104 3.69 2.42 2.69
CA LEU A 104 4.93 2.25 1.91
C LEU A 104 5.64 3.58 1.62
N ALA A 105 4.88 4.66 1.34
CA ALA A 105 5.44 5.99 1.16
C ALA A 105 6.08 6.51 2.46
N THR A 106 5.42 6.29 3.59
CA THR A 106 5.92 6.61 4.93
C THR A 106 7.22 5.86 5.23
N ASP A 107 7.24 4.55 4.99
CA ASP A 107 8.42 3.70 5.23
C ASP A 107 9.60 4.11 4.33
N ALA A 108 9.32 4.48 3.08
CA ALA A 108 10.32 4.96 2.14
C ALA A 108 10.92 6.31 2.56
N GLN A 109 10.11 7.23 3.11
CA GLN A 109 10.59 8.48 3.70
C GLN A 109 11.42 8.24 4.96
N LEU A 110 11.00 7.33 5.84
CA LEU A 110 11.73 7.02 7.07
C LEU A 110 13.07 6.31 6.82
N SER A 111 13.16 5.45 5.82
CA SER A 111 14.33 4.58 5.60
C SER A 111 15.66 5.34 5.51
N PRO A 112 15.79 6.44 4.73
CA PRO A 112 16.99 7.28 4.71
C PRO A 112 17.33 7.89 6.09
N HIS A 113 16.34 8.36 6.84
CA HIS A 113 16.57 8.98 8.14
C HIS A 113 16.98 7.96 9.21
N VAL A 114 16.35 6.77 9.21
CA VAL A 114 16.70 5.66 10.11
C VAL A 114 18.11 5.15 9.80
N LEU A 115 18.47 5.04 8.52
CA LEU A 115 19.82 4.66 8.10
C LEU A 115 20.85 5.71 8.54
N GLY A 116 20.55 6.99 8.36
CA GLY A 116 21.39 8.10 8.83
C GLY A 116 21.59 8.08 10.35
N PHE A 117 20.53 7.84 11.13
CA PHE A 117 20.62 7.70 12.58
C PHE A 117 21.54 6.54 13.00
N ALA A 118 21.38 5.35 12.39
CA ALA A 118 22.20 4.19 12.69
C ALA A 118 23.70 4.42 12.38
N GLN A 119 24.00 5.12 11.27
CA GLN A 119 25.35 5.52 10.87
C GLN A 119 25.96 6.53 11.85
N SER A 120 25.23 7.60 12.19
CA SER A 120 25.72 8.60 13.14
C SER A 120 25.92 8.04 14.55
N LYS A 121 25.06 7.10 15.00
CA LYS A 121 25.24 6.42 16.29
C LYS A 121 26.54 5.61 16.34
N THR A 122 26.84 4.87 15.27
CA THR A 122 28.07 4.06 15.19
C THR A 122 29.32 4.94 15.04
N ALA A 123 29.23 6.05 14.29
CA ALA A 123 30.30 7.03 14.18
C ALA A 123 30.60 7.72 15.53
N GLY A 124 29.58 8.20 16.23
CA GLY A 124 29.72 8.80 17.56
C GLY A 124 30.33 7.84 18.59
N ALA A 125 29.88 6.58 18.62
CA ALA A 125 30.43 5.56 19.52
C ALA A 125 31.93 5.30 19.26
N LYS A 126 32.35 5.32 18.00
CA LYS A 126 33.76 5.19 17.61
C LYS A 126 34.59 6.39 18.06
N LEU A 127 34.06 7.61 17.94
CA LEU A 127 34.73 8.84 18.37
C LEU A 127 34.88 8.92 19.89
N LEU A 128 33.87 8.47 20.65
CA LEU A 128 33.96 8.32 22.12
C LEU A 128 35.10 7.38 22.53
N ALA A 129 35.23 6.23 21.85
CA ALA A 129 36.33 5.29 22.11
C ALA A 129 37.72 5.89 21.80
N GLN A 130 37.79 6.94 20.98
CA GLN A 130 39.00 7.68 20.64
C GLN A 130 39.23 8.91 21.54
N GLY A 131 38.36 9.18 22.51
CA GLY A 131 38.43 10.39 23.35
C GLY A 131 38.08 11.70 22.61
N ARG A 132 37.49 11.60 21.41
CA ARG A 132 37.13 12.74 20.56
C ARG A 132 35.72 13.21 20.86
N TYR A 133 35.53 13.76 22.06
CA TYR A 133 34.21 14.05 22.62
C TYR A 133 33.41 15.11 21.84
N ALA A 134 34.04 16.23 21.46
CA ALA A 134 33.37 17.30 20.72
C ALA A 134 32.86 16.85 19.33
N GLU A 135 33.59 15.95 18.68
CA GLU A 135 33.19 15.40 17.38
C GLU A 135 32.10 14.33 17.53
N ALA A 136 32.15 13.53 18.60
CA ALA A 136 31.08 12.61 18.93
C ALA A 136 29.76 13.33 19.19
N GLU A 137 29.80 14.46 19.92
CA GLU A 137 28.63 15.31 20.18
C GLU A 137 28.00 15.82 18.88
N GLN A 138 28.80 16.31 17.92
CA GLN A 138 28.29 16.76 16.62
C GLN A 138 27.61 15.65 15.82
N GLU A 139 28.14 14.43 15.85
CA GLU A 139 27.53 13.26 15.20
C GLU A 139 26.19 12.90 15.85
N TYR A 140 26.11 12.92 17.18
CA TYR A 140 24.85 12.65 17.88
C TYR A 140 23.81 13.74 17.63
N GLU A 141 24.20 15.02 17.58
CA GLU A 141 23.29 16.08 17.17
C GLU A 141 22.79 15.91 15.74
N GLY A 142 23.67 15.51 14.81
CA GLY A 142 23.30 15.17 13.43
C GLY A 142 22.27 14.06 13.37
N ALA A 143 22.48 12.98 14.14
CA ALA A 143 21.55 11.86 14.26
C ALA A 143 20.16 12.32 14.73
N LEU A 144 20.13 13.19 15.75
CA LEU A 144 18.88 13.71 16.32
C LEU A 144 18.17 14.67 15.36
N ARG A 145 18.91 15.53 14.65
CA ARG A 145 18.34 16.40 13.61
C ARG A 145 17.69 15.57 12.49
N ALA A 146 18.37 14.52 12.02
CA ALA A 146 17.83 13.62 11.00
C ALA A 146 16.55 12.91 11.48
N MET A 147 16.51 12.49 12.74
CA MET A 147 15.36 11.81 13.33
C MET A 147 14.16 12.77 13.57
N ARG A 148 14.43 14.02 13.96
CA ARG A 148 13.40 15.07 14.05
C ARG A 148 12.80 15.42 12.70
N ALA A 149 13.63 15.54 11.65
CA ALA A 149 13.14 15.78 10.30
C ALA A 149 12.20 14.65 9.85
N ALA A 150 12.59 13.39 10.10
CA ALA A 150 11.75 12.22 9.82
C ALA A 150 10.36 12.31 10.49
N LEU A 151 10.30 12.75 11.75
CA LEU A 151 9.05 12.91 12.50
C LEU A 151 8.15 14.06 12.01
N GLN A 152 8.74 15.09 11.38
CA GLN A 152 7.99 16.20 10.79
C GLN A 152 7.34 15.81 9.46
N GLU A 153 7.96 14.90 8.73
CA GLU A 153 7.43 14.37 7.46
C GLU A 153 6.37 13.28 7.67
N LEU A 154 6.32 12.67 8.86
CA LEU A 154 5.32 11.67 9.20
C LEU A 154 3.90 12.26 9.38
N PRO A 155 2.86 11.60 8.83
CA PRO A 155 1.48 11.93 9.17
C PRO A 155 1.24 11.75 10.68
N ALA A 156 0.44 12.63 11.28
CA ALA A 156 0.26 12.73 12.74
C ALA A 156 -0.11 11.39 13.39
N GLU A 157 -0.92 10.58 12.70
CA GLU A 157 -1.40 9.26 13.12
C GLU A 157 -0.28 8.19 13.19
N ALA A 158 0.73 8.27 12.32
CA ALA A 158 1.84 7.31 12.27
C ALA A 158 2.98 7.65 13.25
N SER A 159 3.02 8.89 13.74
CA SER A 159 4.17 9.42 14.49
C SER A 159 4.09 9.26 16.01
N GLY A 160 2.93 8.90 16.58
CA GLY A 160 2.67 8.99 18.02
C GLY A 160 3.65 8.21 18.92
N GLY A 161 3.88 6.93 18.63
CA GLY A 161 4.81 6.09 19.40
C GLY A 161 6.29 6.46 19.20
N MET A 162 6.64 6.89 17.99
CA MET A 162 8.00 7.33 17.65
C MET A 162 8.34 8.70 18.26
N ARG A 163 7.37 9.61 18.40
CA ARG A 163 7.54 10.89 19.11
C ARG A 163 7.81 10.69 20.60
N ALA A 164 7.02 9.83 21.25
CA ALA A 164 7.17 9.58 22.69
C ALA A 164 8.53 8.96 23.05
N THR A 165 9.03 8.04 22.22
CA THR A 165 10.36 7.44 22.39
C THR A 165 11.48 8.47 22.16
N MET A 166 11.30 9.41 21.23
CA MET A 166 12.23 10.52 21.02
C MET A 166 12.27 11.53 22.15
N GLU A 167 11.12 11.95 22.67
CA GLU A 167 11.06 12.86 23.82
C GLU A 167 11.73 12.27 25.06
N ALA A 168 11.67 10.95 25.23
CA ALA A 168 12.38 10.25 26.30
C ALA A 168 13.90 10.23 26.07
N LEU A 169 14.33 9.97 24.83
CA LEU A 169 15.75 9.99 24.45
C LEU A 169 16.37 11.39 24.64
N GLU A 170 15.66 12.43 24.20
CA GLU A 170 16.09 13.83 24.33
C GLU A 170 16.19 14.28 25.79
N ARG A 171 15.28 13.83 26.66
CA ARG A 171 15.38 14.09 28.11
C ARG A 171 16.62 13.45 28.69
N GLY A 172 16.85 12.17 28.38
CA GLY A 172 17.98 11.42 28.91
C GLY A 172 19.36 12.02 28.57
N MET A 173 19.49 12.68 27.42
CA MET A 173 20.76 13.33 27.01
C MET A 173 20.95 14.74 27.57
N ARG A 174 19.89 15.45 27.96
CA ARG A 174 20.02 16.77 28.60
C ARG A 174 20.37 16.66 30.09
N GLU A 175 20.11 15.50 30.68
CA GLU A 175 20.30 15.22 32.11
C GLU A 175 21.66 14.59 32.43
N THR A 176 22.51 14.37 31.41
CA THR A 176 23.88 13.82 31.52
C THR A 176 24.91 14.83 31.05
#